data_AF-A0A535R6U6-F1
#
_entry.id   AF-A0A535R6U6-F1
#
_cell.length_a   1.000
_cell.length_b   1.000
_cell.length_c   1.000
_cell.angle_alpha   90.00
_cell.angle_beta   90.00
_cell.angle_gamma   90.00
#
_symmetry.space_group_name_H-M   'P 1'
#
loop_
_entity.id
_entity.type
_entity.pdbx_description
1 polymer ?
#
loop_
_entity_poly.entity_id
_entity_poly.type
_entity_poly.pdbx_seq_one_letter_code
_entity_poly.pdbx_strand_id
1 'polypeptide(L)'
;MKRSRITIDVSPELRKRIKKAATENEVSISEYLGRILEEVVPQDASEIEEQGHPVTREAIERLRQVRERILQDRQGKPFEDSNELIWQMREERSRELGQL
;
A
#
# COMPACT_ATOMS: atom_id res chain seq x y z
N MET A 1 9.91 0.17 -10.92
CA MET A 1 8.92 1.16 -11.41
C MET A 1 9.26 1.53 -12.84
N LYS A 2 8.32 1.41 -13.78
CA LYS A 2 8.53 1.82 -15.19
C LYS A 2 8.72 3.33 -15.24
N ARG A 3 9.84 3.80 -15.80
CA ARG A 3 10.07 5.23 -16.04
C ARG A 3 9.36 5.61 -17.34
N SER A 4 8.26 6.34 -17.25
CA SER A 4 7.58 6.91 -18.42
C SER A 4 8.29 8.19 -18.84
N ARG A 5 8.58 8.34 -20.14
CA ARG A 5 9.24 9.53 -20.68
C ARG A 5 8.18 10.56 -21.04
N ILE A 6 8.25 11.73 -20.41
CA ILE A 6 7.42 12.90 -20.74
C ILE A 6 8.31 13.89 -21.51
N THR A 7 7.81 14.41 -22.63
CA THR A 7 8.47 15.49 -23.39
C THR A 7 7.60 16.73 -23.27
N ILE A 8 8.19 17.83 -22.80
CA ILE A 8 7.49 19.12 -22.60
C ILE A 8 8.28 20.18 -23.35
N ASP A 9 7.59 20.92 -24.20
CA ASP A 9 8.19 22.08 -24.85
C ASP A 9 8.27 23.24 -23.85
N VAL A 10 9.48 23.75 -23.65
CA VAL A 10 9.76 24.85 -22.71
C VAL A 10 10.49 25.97 -23.42
N SER A 11 10.18 27.21 -23.02
CA SER A 11 10.92 28.36 -23.55
C SER A 11 12.39 28.30 -23.12
N PRO A 12 13.32 28.87 -23.92
CA PRO A 12 14.74 28.90 -23.58
C PRO A 12 15.02 29.57 -22.22
N GLU A 13 14.21 30.58 -21.87
CA GLU A 13 14.32 31.30 -20.60
C GLU A 13 13.90 30.41 -19.41
N LEU A 14 12.80 29.68 -19.55
CA LEU A 14 12.35 28.75 -18.52
C LEU A 14 13.37 27.62 -18.32
N ARG A 15 13.94 27.08 -19.41
CA ARG A 15 15.01 26.08 -19.34
C ARG A 15 16.23 26.58 -18.55
N LYS A 16 16.64 27.85 -18.75
CA LYS A 16 17.74 28.46 -17.98
C LYS A 16 17.41 28.56 -16.49
N ARG A 17 16.20 29.00 -16.14
CA ARG A 17 15.74 29.09 -14.74
C ARG A 17 15.70 27.71 -14.07
N ILE A 18 15.15 26.71 -14.76
CA ILE A 18 15.13 25.32 -14.27
C ILE A 18 16.54 24.80 -14.02
N LYS A 19 17.47 25.05 -14.95
CA LYS A 19 18.87 24.61 -14.79
C LYS A 19 19.55 25.26 -13.58
N LYS A 20 19.32 26.57 -13.37
CA LYS A 20 19.85 27.31 -12.22
C LYS A 20 19.32 26.71 -10.90
N ALA A 21 18.00 26.54 -10.82
CA ALA A 21 17.35 25.99 -9.63
C ALA A 21 17.76 24.53 -9.35
N ALA A 22 17.92 23.70 -10.39
CA ALA A 22 18.43 22.34 -10.22
C ALA A 22 19.87 22.32 -9.66
N THR A 23 20.71 23.26 -10.11
CA THR A 23 22.10 23.39 -9.62
C THR A 23 22.13 23.86 -8.17
N GLU A 24 21.27 24.82 -7.81
CA GLU A 24 21.16 25.33 -6.43
C GLU A 24 20.68 24.25 -5.44
N ASN A 25 19.89 23.28 -5.91
CA ASN A 25 19.41 22.15 -5.12
C ASN A 25 20.29 20.89 -5.25
N GLU A 26 21.45 20.97 -5.92
CA GLU A 26 22.39 19.86 -6.16
C GLU A 26 21.75 18.60 -6.80
N VAL A 27 20.66 18.78 -7.54
CA VAL A 27 19.90 17.70 -8.17
C VAL A 27 19.96 17.80 -9.69
N SER A 28 19.73 16.66 -10.35
CA SER A 28 19.57 16.67 -11.80
C SER A 28 18.31 17.43 -12.22
N ILE A 29 18.28 17.98 -13.44
CA ILE A 29 17.09 18.66 -13.98
C ILE A 29 15.85 17.76 -13.93
N SER A 30 16.00 16.48 -14.26
CA SER A 30 14.91 15.51 -14.24
C SER A 30 14.37 15.28 -12.83
N GLU A 31 15.25 15.24 -11.83
CA GLU A 31 14.85 15.04 -10.43
C GLU A 31 14.22 16.29 -9.83
N TYR A 32 14.78 17.47 -10.14
CA TYR A 32 14.19 18.75 -9.78
C TYR A 32 12.76 18.89 -10.32
N LEU A 33 12.56 18.58 -11.61
CA LEU A 33 11.24 18.61 -12.22
C LEU A 33 10.32 17.51 -11.68
N GLY A 34 10.84 16.31 -11.42
CA GLY A 34 10.07 15.21 -10.84
C GLY A 34 9.46 15.59 -9.48
N ARG A 35 10.28 16.13 -8.57
CA ARG A 35 9.81 16.57 -7.24
C ARG A 35 8.72 17.64 -7.31
N ILE A 36 8.89 18.63 -8.19
CA ILE A 36 7.88 19.69 -8.38
C ILE A 36 6.59 19.11 -8.95
N LEU A 37 6.68 18.20 -9.92
CA LEU A 37 5.50 17.57 -10.51
C LEU A 37 4.75 16.69 -9.50
N GLU A 38 5.47 15.96 -8.64
CA GLU A 38 4.87 15.18 -7.55
C GLU A 38 4.21 16.05 -6.48
N GLU A 39 4.76 17.23 -6.18
CA GLU A 39 4.17 18.18 -5.23
C GLU A 39 2.91 18.85 -5.79
N VAL A 40 2.93 19.23 -7.08
CA VAL A 40 1.85 20.00 -7.73
C VAL A 40 0.73 19.11 -8.25
N VAL A 41 1.06 17.88 -8.69
CA VAL A 41 0.10 16.87 -9.12
C VAL A 41 0.00 15.85 -7.98
N PRO A 42 -0.82 16.10 -6.95
CA PRO A 42 -1.09 15.08 -5.94
C PRO A 42 -1.62 13.86 -6.68
N GLN A 43 -1.08 12.68 -6.35
CA GLN A 43 -1.63 11.44 -6.87
C GLN A 43 -3.14 11.43 -6.60
N ASP A 44 -3.95 11.26 -7.64
CA ASP A 44 -5.36 10.96 -7.47
C ASP A 44 -5.43 9.78 -6.50
N ALA A 45 -6.22 9.93 -5.43
CA ALA A 45 -6.36 8.96 -4.35
C ALA A 45 -6.70 7.53 -4.84
N SER A 46 -7.13 7.41 -6.10
CA SER A 46 -7.45 6.20 -6.84
C SER A 46 -6.24 5.31 -7.16
N GLU A 47 -5.01 5.83 -7.27
CA GLU A 47 -3.81 5.01 -7.56
C GLU A 47 -2.99 4.65 -6.31
N ILE A 48 -3.35 5.19 -5.14
CA ILE A 48 -2.63 4.96 -3.87
C ILE A 48 -2.98 3.59 -3.25
N GLU A 49 -3.98 2.87 -3.76
CA GLU A 49 -4.37 1.55 -3.23
C GLU A 49 -3.26 0.48 -3.33
N GLU A 50 -2.21 0.67 -4.15
CA GLU A 50 -1.11 -0.30 -4.28
C GLU A 50 0.18 0.06 -3.53
N GLN A 51 0.33 1.27 -2.98
CA GLN A 51 1.49 1.66 -2.18
C GLN A 51 1.08 1.82 -0.73
N GLY A 52 1.07 0.68 -0.02
CA GLY A 52 0.71 0.59 1.39
C GLY A 52 1.27 1.76 2.21
N HIS A 53 0.37 2.49 2.86
CA HIS A 53 0.74 3.59 3.74
C HIS A 53 1.82 3.15 4.73
N PRO A 54 2.78 4.03 5.09
CA PRO A 54 3.74 3.71 6.14
C PRO A 54 2.98 3.37 7.42
N VAL A 55 3.08 2.11 7.83
CA VAL A 55 2.40 1.62 9.03
C VAL A 55 2.91 2.43 10.21
N THR A 56 2.06 3.30 10.76
CA THR A 56 2.43 4.13 11.90
C THR A 56 2.56 3.26 13.14
N ARG A 57 3.40 3.67 14.09
CA ARG A 57 3.56 2.96 15.38
C ARG A 57 2.22 2.80 16.11
N GLU A 58 1.34 3.78 15.98
CA GLU A 58 -0.01 3.75 16.52
C GLU A 58 -0.90 2.69 15.85
N ALA A 59 -0.79 2.49 14.53
CA ALA A 59 -1.50 1.44 13.81
C ALA A 59 -1.03 0.04 14.25
N ILE A 60 0.27 -0.14 14.48
CA ILE A 60 0.83 -1.39 15.03
C ILE A 60 0.28 -1.66 16.43
N GLU A 61 0.19 -0.64 17.27
CA GLU A 61 -0.29 -0.79 18.64
C GLU A 61 -1.78 -1.14 18.68
N ARG A 62 -2.60 -0.50 17.84
CA ARG A 62 -4.01 -0.87 17.65
C ARG A 62 -4.15 -2.32 17.19
N LEU A 63 -3.30 -2.78 16.26
CA LEU A 63 -3.32 -4.16 15.78
C LEU A 63 -2.96 -5.16 16.90
N ARG A 64 -2.00 -4.83 17.77
CA ARG A 64 -1.65 -5.65 18.94
C ARG A 64 -2.80 -5.78 19.92
N GLN A 65 -3.48 -4.68 20.24
CA GLN A 65 -4.65 -4.69 21.12
C GLN A 65 -5.77 -5.58 20.58
N VAL A 66 -6.04 -5.52 19.27
CA VAL A 66 -7.01 -6.39 18.61
C VAL A 66 -6.60 -7.86 18.72
N ARG A 67 -5.32 -8.18 18.46
CA ARG A 67 -4.80 -9.54 18.59
C ARG A 67 -4.93 -10.08 20.02
N GLU A 68 -4.58 -9.28 21.02
CA GLU A 68 -4.67 -9.67 22.44
C GLU A 68 -6.11 -9.94 22.85
N ARG A 69 -7.06 -9.10 22.43
CA ARG A 69 -8.48 -9.33 22.66
C ARG A 69 -8.95 -10.64 22.05
N ILE A 70 -8.60 -10.91 20.80
CA ILE A 70 -8.94 -12.17 20.11
C ILE A 70 -8.35 -13.39 20.84
N LEU A 71 -7.12 -13.28 21.35
CA LEU A 71 -6.50 -14.35 22.14
C LEU A 71 -7.19 -14.55 23.48
N GLN A 72 -7.55 -13.47 24.19
CA GLN A 72 -8.26 -13.55 25.47
C GLN A 72 -9.63 -14.20 25.31
N ASP A 73 -10.40 -13.77 24.30
CA ASP A 73 -11.72 -14.34 23.99
C ASP A 73 -11.65 -15.84 23.69
N ARG A 74 -10.48 -16.33 23.26
CA ARG A 74 -10.23 -17.73 22.90
C ARG A 74 -9.37 -18.49 23.90
N GLN A 75 -9.21 -17.95 25.11
CA GLN A 75 -8.42 -18.59 26.18
C GLN A 75 -6.98 -18.92 25.74
N GLY A 76 -6.38 -18.06 24.92
CA GLY A 76 -5.03 -18.21 24.38
C GLY A 76 -4.90 -19.23 23.24
N LYS A 77 -6.00 -19.87 22.80
CA LYS A 77 -5.95 -20.82 21.70
C LYS A 77 -5.92 -20.09 20.35
N PRO A 78 -4.96 -20.43 19.46
CA PRO A 78 -4.96 -19.91 18.09
C PRO A 78 -6.20 -20.36 17.32
N PHE A 79 -6.43 -19.77 16.14
CA PHE A 79 -7.39 -20.35 15.20
C PHE A 79 -6.93 -21.77 14.87
N GLU A 80 -7.78 -22.76 15.17
CA GLU A 80 -7.69 -24.06 14.53
C GLU A 80 -7.70 -23.84 13.02
N ASP A 81 -6.91 -24.63 12.28
CA ASP A 81 -6.75 -24.45 10.85
C ASP A 81 -8.13 -24.40 10.20
N SER A 82 -8.54 -23.20 9.79
CA SER A 82 -9.88 -22.95 9.28
C SER A 82 -10.18 -23.85 8.08
N ASN A 83 -9.15 -24.32 7.37
CA ASN A 83 -9.32 -25.27 6.28
C ASN A 83 -9.76 -26.64 6.79
N GLU A 84 -9.18 -27.12 7.88
CA GLU A 84 -9.52 -28.40 8.49
C GLU A 84 -10.95 -28.36 9.05
N LEU A 85 -11.35 -27.25 9.68
CA LEU A 85 -12.72 -27.04 10.14
C LEU A 85 -13.73 -26.99 8.99
N ILE A 86 -13.41 -26.29 7.90
CA ILE A 86 -14.26 -26.22 6.70
C ILE A 86 -14.39 -27.60 6.04
N TRP A 87 -13.31 -28.38 6.01
CA TRP A 87 -13.32 -29.75 5.51
C TRP A 87 -14.24 -30.65 6.33
N GLN A 88 -14.12 -30.63 7.67
CA GLN A 88 -14.98 -31.41 8.57
C GLN A 88 -16.46 -31.05 8.40
N MET A 89 -16.80 -29.76 8.37
CA MET A 89 -18.19 -29.31 8.17
C MET A 89 -18.75 -29.74 6.80
N ARG A 90 -17.92 -29.77 5.75
CA ARG A 90 -18.34 -30.24 4.42
C ARG A 90 -18.54 -31.74 4.38
N GLU A 91 -17.70 -32.49 5.08
CA GLU A 91 -17.78 -33.95 5.17
C GLU A 91 -19.03 -34.37 5.96
N GLU A 92 -19.31 -33.74 7.10
CA GLU A 92 -20.52 -33.95 7.90
C GLU A 92 -21.78 -33.67 7.07
N ARG A 93 -21.82 -32.49 6.41
CA ARG A 93 -22.94 -32.14 5.51
C ARG A 93 -23.13 -33.15 4.38
N SER A 94 -22.05 -33.68 3.81
CA SER A 94 -22.12 -34.66 2.71
C SER A 94 -22.68 -36.00 3.19
N ARG A 95 -22.35 -36.41 4.43
CA ARG A 95 -22.92 -37.62 5.06
C ARG A 95 -24.41 -37.46 5.36
N GLU A 96 -24.84 -36.30 5.84
CA GLU A 96 -26.27 -36.02 6.09
C GLU A 96 -27.09 -36.02 4.80
N LEU A 97 -26.56 -35.44 3.71
CA LEU A 97 -27.25 -35.38 2.42
C LEU A 97 -27.23 -36.70 1.64
N GLY A 98 -26.31 -37.62 1.94
CA GLY A 98 -26.26 -38.95 1.33
C GLY A 98 -27.11 -40.01 2.04
N GLN A 99 -27.76 -39.66 3.15
CA GLN A 99 -28.70 -40.53 3.89
C GLN A 99 -30.18 -40.21 3.58
N LEU A 100 -30.45 -39.30 2.64
CA LEU A 100 -31.76 -38.99 2.05
C LEU A 100 -31.92 -39.67 0.69
#